data_AF-A0A972ND85-F1
#
_entry.id   AF-A0A972ND85-F1
#
_cell.length_a   1.000
_cell.length_b   1.000
_cell.length_c   1.000
_cell.angle_alpha   90.00
_cell.angle_beta   90.00
_cell.angle_gamma   90.00
#
_symmetry.space_group_name_H-M   'P 1'
#
loop_
_entity.id
_entity.type
_entity.pdbx_description
1 polymer ?
#
loop_
_entity_poly.entity_id
_entity_poly.type
_entity_poly.pdbx_seq_one_letter_code
_entity_poly.pdbx_strand_id
1 'polypeptide(L)'
;MGKPYSSYLLAFLSSLFYSLNQVFNKKLTLALGSLPALFAVYCFLVLFDGLFCLLFGSFKVPPPALVELVFLALVGVLSILFFFEGFKRLPLGVAVTLANFSPVFLTVLVFLSERKLPPPPKLALVVALVITVAVFFGGGEKGRLRRRYLFYPLMTAFGWGLFGWETYRLVNLYDLNPFTVAFYSSLFMWLVFLLACLRFCRLVRLLELLLTDRRLLRWAALSGGFTSLGFVLSVFAFKGLPPEEAPVVEAILTFTTPLTAFTSYLLLGEKLSTRQTLGVVVSFLLLVAFFLA
;
A
#
# COMPACT_ATOMS: atom_id res chain seq x y z
N MET A 1 -1.39 24.94 -18.86
CA MET A 1 -0.99 23.84 -17.96
C MET A 1 -1.65 22.57 -18.48
N GLY A 2 -0.86 21.60 -18.92
CA GLY A 2 -1.40 20.32 -19.42
C GLY A 2 -2.08 19.57 -18.28
N LYS A 3 -3.26 19.01 -18.53
CA LYS A 3 -4.00 18.26 -17.51
C LYS A 3 -3.19 17.03 -17.06
N PRO A 4 -3.22 16.63 -15.77
CA PRO A 4 -2.43 15.54 -15.19
C PRO A 4 -2.90 14.11 -15.58
N TYR A 5 -3.38 13.92 -16.81
CA TYR A 5 -3.97 12.66 -17.26
C TYR A 5 -2.99 11.48 -17.23
N SER A 6 -1.70 11.71 -17.49
CA SER A 6 -0.67 10.68 -17.40
C SER A 6 -0.51 10.16 -15.98
N SER A 7 -0.44 11.06 -14.98
CA SER A 7 -0.35 10.69 -13.57
C SER A 7 -1.55 9.86 -13.11
N TYR A 8 -2.76 10.24 -13.54
CA TYR A 8 -3.99 9.51 -13.21
C TYR A 8 -4.04 8.13 -13.84
N LEU A 9 -3.61 8.00 -15.10
CA LEU A 9 -3.50 6.71 -15.76
C LEU A 9 -2.48 5.81 -15.06
N LEU A 10 -1.32 6.34 -14.66
CA LEU A 10 -0.29 5.59 -13.95
C LEU A 10 -0.77 5.14 -12.57
N ALA A 11 -1.49 5.98 -11.83
CA ALA A 11 -2.13 5.61 -10.58
C ALA A 11 -3.18 4.50 -10.79
N PHE A 12 -4.00 4.61 -11.84
CA PHE A 12 -4.99 3.57 -12.15
C PHE A 12 -4.31 2.23 -12.47
N LEU A 13 -3.29 2.24 -13.33
CA LEU A 13 -2.52 1.03 -13.65
C LEU A 13 -1.84 0.44 -12.41
N SER A 14 -1.27 1.29 -11.55
CA SER A 14 -0.71 0.88 -10.27
C SER A 14 -1.75 0.13 -9.41
N SER A 15 -2.98 0.63 -9.34
CA SER A 15 -4.07 0.01 -8.59
C SER A 15 -4.39 -1.42 -9.06
N LEU A 16 -4.26 -1.69 -10.38
CA LEU A 16 -4.45 -3.02 -10.96
C LEU A 16 -3.39 -3.99 -10.44
N PHE A 17 -2.12 -3.58 -10.50
CA PHE A 17 -1.00 -4.41 -10.04
C PHE A 17 -1.04 -4.64 -8.52
N TYR A 18 -1.36 -3.61 -7.75
CA TYR A 18 -1.60 -3.79 -6.32
C TYR A 18 -2.77 -4.74 -6.07
N SER A 19 -3.87 -4.69 -6.82
CA SER A 19 -4.98 -5.63 -6.56
C SER A 19 -4.57 -7.10 -6.76
N LEU A 20 -3.73 -7.37 -7.76
CA LEU A 20 -3.21 -8.71 -8.06
C LEU A 20 -2.18 -9.17 -7.01
N ASN A 21 -1.28 -8.28 -6.57
CA ASN A 21 -0.25 -8.65 -5.59
C ASN A 21 -0.88 -9.09 -4.26
N GLN A 22 -2.02 -8.51 -3.87
CA GLN A 22 -2.62 -8.76 -2.56
C GLN A 22 -3.06 -10.22 -2.37
N VAL A 23 -3.50 -10.86 -3.45
CA VAL A 23 -3.86 -12.28 -3.44
C VAL A 23 -2.65 -13.15 -3.09
N PHE A 24 -1.50 -12.88 -3.71
CA PHE A 24 -0.27 -13.63 -3.45
C PHE A 24 0.32 -13.31 -2.08
N ASN A 25 0.29 -12.03 -1.68
CA ASN A 25 0.68 -11.61 -0.34
C ASN A 25 -0.10 -12.34 0.74
N LYS A 26 -1.42 -12.46 0.58
CA LYS A 26 -2.25 -13.21 1.53
C LYS A 26 -1.90 -14.69 1.56
N LYS A 27 -1.74 -15.34 0.40
CA LYS A 27 -1.35 -16.77 0.33
C LYS A 27 -0.01 -17.02 1.05
N LEU A 28 1.00 -16.18 0.80
CA LEU A 28 2.30 -16.26 1.47
C LEU A 28 2.19 -16.02 2.98
N THR A 29 1.45 -14.98 3.37
CA THR A 29 1.27 -14.64 4.78
C THR A 29 0.61 -15.78 5.56
N LEU A 30 -0.40 -16.42 4.98
CA LEU A 30 -1.06 -17.56 5.61
C LEU A 30 -0.17 -18.81 5.67
N ALA A 31 0.71 -19.00 4.69
CA ALA A 31 1.63 -20.14 4.65
C ALA A 31 2.86 -19.98 5.56
N LEU A 32 3.42 -18.78 5.65
CA LEU A 32 4.73 -18.51 6.27
C LEU A 32 4.67 -17.61 7.51
N GLY A 33 3.54 -16.94 7.72
CA GLY A 33 3.45 -15.80 8.65
C GLY A 33 3.91 -14.48 7.99
N SER A 34 3.62 -13.37 8.66
CA SER A 34 3.79 -12.02 8.10
C SER A 34 5.24 -11.66 7.80
N LEU A 35 6.13 -11.81 8.79
CA LEU A 35 7.53 -11.38 8.65
C LEU A 35 8.29 -12.22 7.60
N PRO A 36 8.22 -13.57 7.59
CA PRO A 36 8.83 -14.36 6.52
C PRO A 36 8.26 -14.09 5.12
N ALA A 37 6.95 -13.85 5.02
CA ALA A 37 6.32 -13.48 3.76
C ALA A 37 6.85 -12.13 3.24
N LEU A 38 6.94 -11.12 4.12
CA LEU A 38 7.51 -9.81 3.78
C LEU A 38 8.95 -9.92 3.30
N PHE A 39 9.80 -10.67 4.03
CA PHE A 39 11.17 -10.92 3.61
C PHE A 39 11.25 -11.51 2.19
N ALA A 40 10.45 -12.54 1.91
CA ALA A 40 10.44 -13.19 0.60
C ALA A 40 9.95 -12.27 -0.53
N VAL A 41 8.83 -11.56 -0.31
CA VAL A 41 8.25 -10.63 -1.29
C VAL A 41 9.21 -9.48 -1.58
N TYR A 42 9.79 -8.88 -0.53
CA TYR A 42 10.69 -7.74 -0.68
C TYR A 42 12.03 -8.12 -1.29
N CYS A 43 12.48 -9.37 -1.14
CA CYS A 43 13.66 -9.85 -1.86
C CYS A 43 13.46 -9.76 -3.38
N PHE A 44 12.31 -10.25 -3.88
CA PHE A 44 11.98 -10.14 -5.30
C PHE A 44 11.69 -8.70 -5.73
N LEU A 45 10.98 -7.93 -4.91
CA LEU A 45 10.73 -6.51 -5.17
C LEU A 45 12.03 -5.74 -5.42
N VAL A 46 13.03 -5.90 -4.54
CA VAL A 46 14.34 -5.24 -4.68
C VAL A 46 15.06 -5.68 -5.95
N LEU A 47 14.95 -6.95 -6.35
CA LEU A 47 15.54 -7.42 -7.60
C LEU A 47 14.88 -6.77 -8.83
N PHE A 48 13.55 -6.67 -8.85
CA PHE A 48 12.82 -6.02 -9.94
C PHE A 48 13.06 -4.50 -9.98
N ASP A 49 12.96 -3.82 -8.84
CA ASP A 49 13.22 -2.38 -8.74
C ASP A 49 14.69 -2.06 -9.05
N GLY A 50 15.62 -2.93 -8.64
CA GLY A 50 17.04 -2.82 -8.97
C GLY A 50 17.30 -2.95 -10.46
N LEU A 51 16.59 -3.86 -11.13
CA LEU A 51 16.64 -3.99 -12.59
C LEU A 51 16.07 -2.74 -13.28
N PHE A 52 14.94 -2.20 -12.81
CA PHE A 52 14.39 -0.97 -13.37
C PHE A 52 15.30 0.24 -13.14
N CYS A 53 15.91 0.35 -11.96
CA CYS A 53 16.87 1.41 -11.65
C CYS A 53 18.13 1.29 -12.50
N LEU A 54 18.62 0.08 -12.75
CA LEU A 54 19.76 -0.17 -13.63
C LEU A 54 19.47 0.22 -15.09
N LEU A 55 18.26 -0.08 -15.58
CA LEU A 55 17.89 0.15 -16.98
C LEU A 55 17.46 1.60 -17.27
N PHE A 56 16.80 2.26 -16.31
CA PHE A 56 16.08 3.52 -16.55
C PHE A 56 16.32 4.60 -15.48
N GLY A 57 17.03 4.26 -14.41
CA GLY A 57 17.22 5.10 -13.23
C GLY A 57 18.66 5.59 -13.04
N SER A 58 18.97 5.92 -11.78
CA SER A 58 20.31 6.30 -11.35
C SER A 58 20.52 5.84 -9.91
N PHE A 59 21.68 5.25 -9.60
CA PHE A 59 22.01 4.90 -8.22
C PHE A 59 22.52 6.10 -7.40
N LYS A 60 22.69 7.28 -8.02
CA LYS A 60 23.17 8.49 -7.33
C LYS A 60 22.05 9.12 -6.51
N VAL A 61 22.29 9.31 -5.22
CA VAL A 61 21.39 9.97 -4.28
C VAL A 61 22.18 11.00 -3.48
N PRO A 62 21.72 12.26 -3.40
CA PRO A 62 22.36 13.27 -2.56
C PRO A 62 22.17 12.91 -1.06
N PRO A 63 23.17 13.13 -0.19
CA PRO A 63 23.10 12.72 1.22
C PRO A 63 21.83 13.15 1.99
N PRO A 64 21.28 14.37 1.80
CA PRO A 64 20.04 14.77 2.47
C PRO A 64 18.85 13.90 2.08
N ALA A 65 18.74 13.52 0.80
CA ALA A 65 17.64 12.68 0.33
C ALA A 65 17.78 11.21 0.75
N LEU A 66 18.99 10.77 1.10
CA LEU A 66 19.22 9.43 1.63
C LEU A 66 18.54 9.23 2.99
N VAL A 67 18.57 10.25 3.86
CA VAL A 67 17.92 10.21 5.17
C VAL A 67 16.40 10.14 5.01
N GLU A 68 15.85 10.92 4.09
CA GLU A 68 14.42 10.92 3.76
C GLU A 68 13.98 9.57 3.15
N LEU A 69 14.82 8.93 2.32
CA LEU A 69 14.56 7.57 1.81
C LEU A 69 14.56 6.51 2.92
N VAL A 70 15.46 6.63 3.90
CA VAL A 70 15.46 5.74 5.08
C VAL A 70 14.18 5.96 5.90
N PHE A 71 13.78 7.21 6.12
CA PHE A 71 12.53 7.54 6.81
C PHE A 71 11.31 6.97 6.07
N LEU A 72 11.21 7.20 4.76
CA LEU A 72 10.17 6.64 3.90
C LEU A 72 10.11 5.11 4.04
N ALA A 73 11.27 4.43 4.00
CA ALA A 73 11.34 2.99 4.16
C ALA A 73 10.88 2.51 5.54
N LEU A 74 11.25 3.19 6.62
CA LEU A 74 10.80 2.83 7.98
C LEU A 74 9.28 2.98 8.14
N VAL A 75 8.70 4.06 7.61
CA VAL A 75 7.25 4.26 7.54
C VAL A 75 6.61 3.13 6.73
N GLY A 76 7.17 2.81 5.56
CA GLY A 76 6.70 1.72 4.72
C GLY A 76 6.74 0.37 5.44
N VAL A 77 7.82 0.07 6.18
CA VAL A 77 8.00 -1.21 6.91
C VAL A 77 6.88 -1.40 7.92
N LEU A 78 6.63 -0.38 8.74
CA LEU A 78 5.59 -0.45 9.77
C LEU A 78 4.21 -0.63 9.12
N SER A 79 3.94 0.16 8.07
CA SER A 79 2.66 0.15 7.35
C SER A 79 2.35 -1.22 6.73
N ILE A 80 3.31 -1.80 6.01
CA ILE A 80 3.14 -3.09 5.34
C ILE A 80 3.14 -4.26 6.35
N LEU A 81 3.87 -4.15 7.46
CA LEU A 81 3.82 -5.13 8.54
C LEU A 81 2.43 -5.20 9.16
N PHE A 82 1.84 -4.06 9.50
CA PHE A 82 0.46 -4.01 9.98
C PHE A 82 -0.51 -4.58 8.95
N PHE A 83 -0.28 -4.32 7.67
CA PHE A 83 -1.15 -4.81 6.60
C PHE A 83 -1.13 -6.34 6.48
N PHE A 84 0.07 -6.94 6.46
CA PHE A 84 0.23 -8.39 6.44
C PHE A 84 -0.29 -9.04 7.72
N GLU A 85 -0.11 -8.41 8.89
CA GLU A 85 -0.77 -8.85 10.11
C GLU A 85 -2.32 -8.82 9.99
N GLY A 86 -2.86 -7.84 9.26
CA GLY A 86 -4.28 -7.78 8.91
C GLY A 86 -4.76 -8.99 8.11
N PHE A 87 -3.99 -9.46 7.12
CA PHE A 87 -4.38 -10.59 6.25
C PHE A 87 -4.62 -11.90 7.00
N LYS A 88 -3.97 -12.11 8.15
CA LYS A 88 -4.20 -13.30 8.98
C LYS A 88 -5.56 -13.31 9.68
N ARG A 89 -6.24 -12.16 9.72
CA ARG A 89 -7.39 -11.92 10.61
C ARG A 89 -8.62 -11.38 9.88
N LEU A 90 -8.43 -10.83 8.67
CA LEU A 90 -9.45 -10.16 7.90
C LEU A 90 -9.57 -10.75 6.49
N PRO A 91 -10.79 -10.83 5.92
CA PRO A 91 -10.96 -10.99 4.48
C PRO A 91 -10.20 -9.91 3.72
N LEU A 92 -9.64 -10.27 2.57
CA LEU A 92 -8.72 -9.41 1.82
C LEU A 92 -9.41 -8.11 1.39
N GLY A 93 -10.62 -8.22 0.83
CA GLY A 93 -11.42 -7.06 0.46
C GLY A 93 -11.63 -6.08 1.63
N VAL A 94 -11.90 -6.59 2.84
CA VAL A 94 -12.06 -5.76 4.05
C VAL A 94 -10.75 -5.08 4.45
N ALA A 95 -9.64 -5.84 4.49
CA ALA A 95 -8.35 -5.30 4.87
C ALA A 95 -7.91 -4.17 3.93
N VAL A 96 -8.09 -4.36 2.62
CA VAL A 96 -7.72 -3.38 1.59
C VAL A 96 -8.63 -2.15 1.63
N THR A 97 -9.95 -2.33 1.77
CA THR A 97 -10.86 -1.18 1.94
C THR A 97 -10.44 -0.30 3.10
N LEU A 98 -10.12 -0.90 4.25
CA LEU A 98 -9.71 -0.15 5.45
C LEU A 98 -8.31 0.47 5.32
N ALA A 99 -7.39 -0.14 4.57
CA ALA A 99 -6.09 0.43 4.27
C ALA A 99 -6.17 1.61 3.29
N ASN A 100 -7.15 1.62 2.40
CA ASN A 100 -7.39 2.67 1.40
C ASN A 100 -8.06 3.94 1.96
N PHE A 101 -8.03 4.11 3.28
CA PHE A 101 -8.29 5.40 3.93
C PHE A 101 -7.06 6.33 3.87
N SER A 102 -5.93 5.88 3.30
CA SER A 102 -4.72 6.69 3.11
C SER A 102 -4.92 8.04 2.42
N PRO A 103 -5.84 8.23 1.43
CA PRO A 103 -6.05 9.56 0.84
C PRO A 103 -6.57 10.59 1.84
N VAL A 104 -7.33 10.15 2.85
CA VAL A 104 -7.81 11.03 3.93
C VAL A 104 -6.63 11.56 4.74
N PHE A 105 -5.73 10.66 5.16
CA PHE A 105 -4.54 11.04 5.92
C PHE A 105 -3.59 11.91 5.09
N LEU A 106 -3.36 11.55 3.82
CA LEU A 106 -2.55 12.35 2.92
C LEU A 106 -3.14 13.76 2.72
N THR A 107 -4.46 13.87 2.57
CA THR A 107 -5.13 15.18 2.50
C THR A 107 -4.84 16.00 3.76
N VAL A 108 -5.00 15.42 4.96
CA VAL A 108 -4.69 16.13 6.20
C VAL A 108 -3.23 16.59 6.22
N LEU A 109 -2.28 15.75 5.80
CA LEU A 109 -0.86 16.10 5.74
C LEU A 109 -0.58 17.26 4.78
N VAL A 110 -1.12 17.22 3.55
CA VAL A 110 -0.95 18.30 2.56
C VAL A 110 -1.53 19.62 3.07
N PHE A 111 -2.72 19.60 3.66
CA PHE A 111 -3.36 20.82 4.16
C PHE A 111 -2.64 21.39 5.39
N LEU A 112 -2.14 20.53 6.29
CA LEU A 112 -1.29 20.96 7.40
C LEU A 112 0.03 21.57 6.92
N SER A 113 0.69 20.98 5.91
CA SER A 113 1.94 21.52 5.36
C SER A 113 1.72 22.86 4.65
N GLU A 114 0.60 23.00 3.95
CA GLU A 114 0.20 24.22 3.25
C GLU A 114 -0.42 25.30 4.16
N ARG A 115 -0.57 25.01 5.47
CA ARG A 115 -1.24 25.86 6.45
C ARG A 115 -2.67 26.28 6.03
N LYS A 116 -3.38 25.38 5.33
CA LYS A 116 -4.74 25.56 4.85
C LYS A 116 -5.69 24.61 5.59
N LEU A 117 -6.97 24.99 5.70
CA LEU A 117 -8.01 24.09 6.19
C LEU A 117 -8.55 23.24 5.03
N PRO A 118 -8.80 21.94 5.25
CA PRO A 118 -9.54 21.12 4.28
C PRO A 118 -10.92 21.74 4.01
N PRO A 119 -11.43 21.67 2.77
CA PRO A 119 -12.78 22.10 2.44
C PRO A 119 -13.83 21.39 3.33
N PRO A 120 -14.89 22.09 3.79
CA PRO A 120 -15.96 21.47 4.57
C PRO A 120 -16.56 20.19 3.96
N PRO A 121 -16.75 20.09 2.62
CA PRO A 121 -17.18 18.84 1.99
C PRO A 121 -16.24 17.66 2.26
N LYS A 122 -14.92 17.88 2.20
CA LYS A 122 -13.92 16.84 2.50
C LYS A 122 -14.01 16.41 3.96
N LEU A 123 -14.18 17.35 4.89
CA LEU A 123 -14.35 17.04 6.31
C LEU A 123 -15.60 16.18 6.55
N ALA A 124 -16.73 16.54 5.93
CA ALA A 124 -17.97 15.76 6.03
C ALA A 124 -17.79 14.33 5.49
N LEU A 125 -17.04 14.18 4.40
CA LEU A 125 -16.73 12.88 3.81
C LEU A 125 -15.78 12.05 4.68
N VAL A 126 -14.82 12.65 5.37
CA VAL A 126 -14.02 11.97 6.41
C VAL A 126 -14.92 11.42 7.51
N VAL A 127 -15.86 12.23 8.01
CA VAL A 127 -16.81 11.80 9.04
C VAL A 127 -17.68 10.65 8.52
N ALA A 128 -18.22 10.76 7.31
CA ALA A 128 -19.03 9.71 6.68
C ALA A 128 -18.24 8.40 6.49
N LEU A 129 -16.96 8.50 6.12
CA LEU A 129 -16.03 7.38 5.99
C LEU A 129 -15.80 6.70 7.35
N VAL A 130 -15.56 7.46 8.42
CA VAL A 130 -15.42 6.92 9.79
C VAL A 130 -16.71 6.22 10.24
N ILE A 131 -17.87 6.82 9.99
CA ILE A 131 -19.18 6.22 10.30
C ILE A 131 -19.35 4.91 9.51
N THR A 132 -19.00 4.90 8.23
CA THR A 132 -19.06 3.69 7.38
C THR A 132 -18.19 2.58 7.97
N VAL A 133 -16.97 2.89 8.44
CA VAL A 133 -16.12 1.93 9.13
C VAL A 133 -16.81 1.37 10.37
N ALA A 134 -17.34 2.25 11.23
CA ALA A 134 -17.99 1.86 12.46
C ALA A 134 -19.27 1.03 12.23
N VAL A 135 -20.08 1.41 11.24
CA VAL A 135 -21.37 0.77 10.93
C VAL A 135 -21.17 -0.53 10.17
N PHE A 136 -20.34 -0.59 9.14
CA PHE A 136 -20.24 -1.81 8.32
C PHE A 136 -19.20 -2.80 8.84
N PHE A 137 -18.18 -2.32 9.57
CA PHE A 137 -17.08 -3.15 10.04
C PHE A 137 -16.93 -3.18 11.58
N GLY A 138 -17.64 -2.30 12.31
CA GLY A 138 -17.52 -2.14 13.77
C GLY A 138 -18.59 -2.80 14.65
N GLY A 139 -19.60 -3.47 14.06
CA GLY A 139 -20.64 -4.19 14.80
C GLY A 139 -20.61 -5.69 14.55
N GLY A 140 -20.54 -6.45 15.64
CA GLY A 140 -20.56 -7.91 15.60
C GLY A 140 -21.99 -8.43 15.66
N GLU A 141 -22.49 -8.92 14.53
CA GLU A 141 -23.64 -9.82 14.52
C GLU A 141 -23.23 -11.08 13.77
N LYS A 142 -23.03 -12.16 14.54
CA LYS A 142 -22.79 -13.54 14.06
C LYS A 142 -21.61 -13.73 13.09
N GLY A 143 -20.51 -12.99 13.25
CA GLY A 143 -19.34 -13.11 12.36
C GLY A 143 -18.07 -12.36 12.77
N ARG A 144 -17.70 -12.42 14.06
CA ARG A 144 -16.37 -12.19 14.69
C ARG A 144 -15.31 -11.31 14.01
N LEU A 145 -15.62 -10.10 13.55
CA LEU A 145 -14.61 -9.06 13.35
C LEU A 145 -14.37 -8.37 14.70
N ARG A 146 -13.34 -8.80 15.45
CA ARG A 146 -13.00 -8.16 16.73
C ARG A 146 -12.50 -6.74 16.44
N ARG A 147 -13.03 -5.72 17.12
CA ARG A 147 -12.63 -4.30 16.95
C ARG A 147 -11.12 -4.08 16.96
N ARG A 148 -10.38 -4.86 17.77
CA ARG A 148 -8.91 -4.87 17.81
C ARG A 148 -8.23 -5.17 16.48
N TYR A 149 -8.93 -5.79 15.52
CA TYR A 149 -8.40 -6.09 14.19
C TYR A 149 -8.54 -4.93 13.21
N LEU A 150 -9.38 -3.94 13.51
CA LEU A 150 -9.48 -2.69 12.74
C LEU A 150 -8.23 -1.81 12.93
N PHE A 151 -7.52 -1.98 14.05
CA PHE A 151 -6.27 -1.27 14.32
C PHE A 151 -5.23 -1.45 13.20
N TYR A 152 -5.04 -2.69 12.74
CA TYR A 152 -4.03 -3.02 11.72
C TYR A 152 -4.21 -2.21 10.43
N PRO A 153 -5.34 -2.31 9.70
CA PRO A 153 -5.50 -1.57 8.45
C PRO A 153 -5.59 -0.05 8.64
N LEU A 154 -6.04 0.44 9.81
CA LEU A 154 -6.01 1.89 10.09
C LEU A 154 -4.59 2.42 10.26
N MET A 155 -3.71 1.69 10.96
CA MET A 155 -2.29 2.04 11.04
C MET A 155 -1.62 1.95 9.67
N THR A 156 -2.00 0.96 8.86
CA THR A 156 -1.59 0.87 7.46
C THR A 156 -2.03 2.09 6.66
N ALA A 157 -3.29 2.54 6.77
CA ALA A 157 -3.80 3.71 6.07
C ALA A 157 -3.05 4.99 6.45
N PHE A 158 -2.82 5.21 7.75
CA PHE A 158 -2.06 6.35 8.24
C PHE A 158 -0.63 6.36 7.67
N GLY A 159 0.06 5.22 7.78
CA GLY A 159 1.43 5.11 7.31
C GLY A 159 1.54 5.18 5.78
N TRP A 160 0.57 4.69 5.02
CA TRP A 160 0.51 4.92 3.56
C TRP A 160 0.29 6.39 3.20
N GLY A 161 -0.52 7.12 3.95
CA GLY A 161 -0.67 8.56 3.75
C GLY A 161 0.65 9.31 3.95
N LEU A 162 1.40 8.97 5.00
CA LEU A 162 2.73 9.53 5.25
C LEU A 162 3.75 9.10 4.19
N PHE A 163 3.69 7.84 3.76
CA PHE A 163 4.54 7.30 2.71
C PHE A 163 4.30 7.99 1.35
N GLY A 164 3.05 8.23 0.99
CA GLY A 164 2.67 8.97 -0.22
C GLY A 164 3.16 10.43 -0.18
N TRP A 165 3.02 11.09 0.97
CA TRP A 165 3.54 12.45 1.17
C TRP A 165 5.06 12.52 1.00
N GLU A 166 5.80 11.62 1.64
CA GLU A 166 7.26 11.63 1.56
C GLU A 166 7.75 11.21 0.16
N THR A 167 7.05 10.28 -0.50
CA THR A 167 7.31 9.96 -1.91
C THR A 167 7.14 11.20 -2.79
N TYR A 168 6.05 11.95 -2.61
CA TYR A 168 5.82 13.22 -3.31
C TYR A 168 6.96 14.22 -3.08
N ARG A 169 7.43 14.38 -1.83
CA ARG A 169 8.55 15.27 -1.50
C ARG A 169 9.85 14.82 -2.19
N LEU A 170 10.17 13.53 -2.18
CA LEU A 170 11.38 12.99 -2.79
C LEU A 170 11.43 13.20 -4.31
N VAL A 171 10.32 12.99 -5.01
CA VAL A 171 10.29 13.12 -6.49
C VAL A 171 10.13 14.55 -6.99
N ASN A 172 9.59 15.47 -6.17
CA ASN A 172 9.34 16.85 -6.59
C ASN A 172 10.26 17.89 -5.93
N LEU A 173 10.60 17.75 -4.64
CA LEU A 173 11.45 18.70 -3.93
C LEU A 173 12.94 18.36 -4.07
N TYR A 174 13.28 17.07 -4.03
CA TYR A 174 14.65 16.59 -4.22
C TYR A 174 14.94 16.19 -5.69
N ASP A 175 13.95 16.31 -6.58
CA ASP A 175 13.97 15.91 -8.00
C ASP A 175 14.63 14.53 -8.24
N LEU A 176 14.31 13.57 -7.37
CA LEU A 176 14.83 12.22 -7.56
C LEU A 176 14.13 11.53 -8.73
N ASN A 177 14.89 10.67 -9.41
CA ASN A 177 14.32 9.77 -10.40
C ASN A 177 13.39 8.75 -9.71
N PRO A 178 12.14 8.55 -10.18
CA PRO A 178 11.20 7.60 -9.59
C PRO A 178 11.72 6.17 -9.42
N PHE A 179 12.53 5.66 -10.36
CA PHE A 179 13.14 4.34 -10.24
C PHE A 179 14.17 4.28 -9.10
N THR A 180 14.90 5.37 -8.88
CA THR A 180 15.83 5.51 -7.75
C THR A 180 15.08 5.48 -6.43
N VAL A 181 13.98 6.24 -6.33
CA VAL A 181 13.13 6.25 -5.13
C VAL A 181 12.56 4.86 -4.87
N ALA A 182 12.01 4.18 -5.88
CA ALA A 182 11.47 2.84 -5.74
C ALA A 182 12.54 1.85 -5.24
N PHE A 183 13.71 1.82 -5.89
CA PHE A 183 14.81 0.91 -5.53
C PHE A 183 15.32 1.12 -4.11
N TYR A 184 15.65 2.36 -3.72
CA TYR A 184 16.19 2.60 -2.38
C TYR A 184 15.14 2.37 -1.30
N SER A 185 13.88 2.72 -1.56
CA SER A 185 12.78 2.42 -0.63
C SER A 185 12.64 0.92 -0.43
N SER A 186 12.55 0.13 -1.50
CA SER A 186 12.41 -1.32 -1.38
C SER A 186 13.65 -1.97 -0.77
N LEU A 187 14.85 -1.49 -1.10
CA LEU A 187 16.12 -1.97 -0.54
C LEU A 187 16.16 -1.78 0.98
N PHE A 188 15.89 -0.57 1.46
CA PHE A 188 15.90 -0.29 2.90
C PHE A 188 14.81 -1.06 3.63
N MET A 189 13.60 -1.17 3.05
CA MET A 189 12.54 -1.99 3.62
C MET A 189 12.96 -3.46 3.73
N TRP A 190 13.56 -4.02 2.67
CA TRP A 190 14.08 -5.39 2.68
C TRP A 190 15.18 -5.59 3.72
N LEU A 191 16.11 -4.64 3.87
CA LEU A 191 17.15 -4.71 4.89
C LEU A 191 16.56 -4.77 6.31
N VAL A 192 15.53 -3.99 6.59
CA VAL A 192 14.83 -4.06 7.89
C VAL A 192 14.16 -5.43 8.08
N PHE A 193 13.51 -5.98 7.05
CA PHE A 193 12.93 -7.33 7.14
C PHE A 193 13.99 -8.42 7.27
N LEU A 194 15.13 -8.30 6.61
CA LEU A 194 16.27 -9.20 6.76
C LEU A 194 16.76 -9.19 8.20
N LEU A 195 17.01 -8.02 8.78
CA LEU A 195 17.45 -7.87 10.17
C LEU A 195 16.43 -8.46 11.16
N ALA A 196 15.14 -8.19 10.94
CA ALA A 196 14.07 -8.76 11.74
C ALA A 196 14.00 -10.29 11.58
N CYS A 197 14.15 -10.83 10.36
CA CYS A 197 14.21 -12.27 10.12
C CYS A 197 15.43 -12.93 10.76
N LEU A 198 16.60 -12.29 10.75
CA LEU A 198 17.79 -12.79 11.45
C LEU A 198 17.56 -12.89 12.96
N ARG A 199 16.78 -11.96 13.54
CA ARG A 199 16.50 -11.92 14.98
C ARG A 199 15.37 -12.86 15.42
N PHE A 200 14.31 -12.94 14.63
CA PHE A 200 13.03 -13.54 15.03
C PHE A 200 12.65 -14.78 14.22
N CYS A 201 13.37 -15.09 13.14
CA CYS A 201 13.09 -16.24 12.28
C CYS A 201 14.33 -17.15 12.18
N ARG A 202 14.10 -18.45 11.92
CA ARG A 202 15.18 -19.36 11.53
C ARG A 202 15.43 -19.19 10.03
N LEU A 203 16.25 -18.20 9.65
CA LEU A 203 16.45 -17.80 8.25
C LEU A 203 16.86 -18.97 7.34
N VAL A 204 17.77 -19.84 7.78
CA VAL A 204 18.19 -21.02 7.02
C VAL A 204 16.99 -21.92 6.67
N ARG A 205 16.15 -22.23 7.66
CA ARG A 205 14.95 -23.04 7.46
C ARG A 205 13.93 -22.37 6.54
N LEU A 206 13.81 -21.04 6.60
CA LEU A 206 12.95 -20.28 5.70
C LEU A 206 13.44 -20.38 4.25
N LEU A 207 14.75 -20.23 4.02
CA LEU A 207 15.34 -20.34 2.70
C LEU A 207 15.19 -21.76 2.13
N GLU A 208 15.46 -22.79 2.94
CA GLU A 208 15.23 -24.20 2.56
C GLU A 208 13.78 -24.43 2.14
N LEU A 209 12.82 -23.90 2.91
CA LEU A 209 11.40 -24.03 2.60
C LEU A 209 11.02 -23.33 1.29
N LEU A 210 11.51 -22.11 1.05
CA LEU A 210 11.26 -21.37 -0.18
C LEU A 210 11.88 -22.04 -1.41
N LEU A 211 13.08 -22.62 -1.26
CA LEU A 211 13.78 -23.31 -2.34
C LEU A 211 13.16 -24.68 -2.65
N THR A 212 12.61 -25.35 -1.65
CA THR A 212 12.00 -26.68 -1.80
C THR A 212 10.55 -26.59 -2.30
N ASP A 213 9.72 -25.68 -1.77
CA ASP A 213 8.35 -25.49 -2.26
C ASP A 213 8.28 -24.44 -3.37
N ARG A 214 8.33 -24.94 -4.62
CA ARG A 214 8.21 -24.13 -5.84
C ARG A 214 6.96 -23.24 -5.89
N ARG A 215 5.87 -23.59 -5.17
CA ARG A 215 4.66 -22.75 -5.15
C ARG A 215 4.88 -21.49 -4.33
N LEU A 216 5.54 -21.60 -3.18
CA LEU A 216 5.88 -20.45 -2.34
C LEU A 216 6.83 -19.51 -3.08
N LEU A 217 7.84 -20.06 -3.76
CA LEU A 217 8.75 -19.28 -4.58
C LEU A 217 8.02 -18.51 -5.69
N ARG A 218 7.09 -19.17 -6.39
CA ARG A 218 6.27 -18.53 -7.44
C ARG A 218 5.38 -17.43 -6.87
N TRP A 219 4.72 -17.67 -5.72
CA TRP A 219 3.90 -16.64 -5.09
C TRP A 219 4.75 -15.44 -4.63
N ALA A 220 5.95 -15.68 -4.10
CA ALA A 220 6.87 -14.61 -3.70
C ALA A 220 7.34 -13.80 -4.91
N ALA A 221 7.73 -14.47 -6.01
CA ALA A 221 8.15 -13.81 -7.23
C ALA A 221 7.02 -13.01 -7.90
N LEU A 222 5.82 -13.60 -8.03
CA LEU A 222 4.66 -12.90 -8.59
C LEU A 222 4.25 -11.72 -7.71
N SER A 223 4.25 -11.89 -6.39
CA SER A 223 3.94 -10.79 -5.49
C SER A 223 4.98 -9.68 -5.59
N GLY A 224 6.28 -10.00 -5.52
CA GLY A 224 7.35 -9.02 -5.65
C GLY A 224 7.30 -8.27 -6.98
N GLY A 225 7.06 -8.99 -8.09
CA GLY A 225 6.94 -8.40 -9.43
C GLY A 225 5.73 -7.48 -9.58
N PHE A 226 4.53 -7.90 -9.16
CA PHE A 226 3.35 -7.04 -9.20
C PHE A 226 3.47 -5.86 -8.22
N THR A 227 4.09 -6.07 -7.05
CA THR A 227 4.39 -4.97 -6.13
C THR A 227 5.34 -3.96 -6.76
N SER A 228 6.38 -4.42 -7.46
CA SER A 228 7.35 -3.56 -8.14
C SER A 228 6.69 -2.70 -9.21
N LEU A 229 5.92 -3.33 -10.11
CA LEU A 229 5.17 -2.61 -11.15
C LEU A 229 4.20 -1.60 -10.55
N GLY A 230 3.42 -2.01 -9.55
CA GLY A 230 2.51 -1.11 -8.84
C GLY A 230 3.26 0.06 -8.19
N PHE A 231 4.36 -0.23 -7.51
CA PHE A 231 5.12 0.76 -6.75
C PHE A 231 5.79 1.79 -7.65
N VAL A 232 6.53 1.35 -8.67
CA VAL A 232 7.16 2.24 -9.65
C VAL A 232 6.11 3.16 -10.29
N LEU A 233 5.00 2.61 -10.76
CA LEU A 233 3.92 3.41 -11.38
C LEU A 233 3.31 4.42 -10.41
N SER A 234 3.15 4.06 -9.12
CA SER A 234 2.67 5.00 -8.10
C SER A 234 3.67 6.14 -7.84
N VAL A 235 4.97 5.85 -7.76
CA VAL A 235 6.01 6.89 -7.58
C VAL A 235 6.03 7.84 -8.78
N PHE A 236 5.91 7.31 -10.00
CA PHE A 236 5.79 8.12 -11.22
C PHE A 236 4.54 8.99 -11.23
N ALA A 237 3.40 8.49 -10.72
CA ALA A 237 2.17 9.25 -10.69
C ALA A 237 2.30 10.55 -9.87
N PHE A 238 3.12 10.59 -8.83
CA PHE A 238 3.36 11.78 -8.02
C PHE A 238 4.28 12.83 -8.68
N LYS A 239 5.06 12.47 -9.71
CA LYS A 239 6.07 13.36 -10.28
C LYS A 239 5.45 14.46 -11.13
N GLY A 240 5.86 15.71 -10.90
CA GLY A 240 5.46 16.89 -11.67
C GLY A 240 4.06 17.41 -11.36
N LEU A 241 3.44 16.93 -10.28
CA LEU A 241 2.14 17.40 -9.82
C LEU A 241 2.25 18.51 -8.78
N PRO A 242 1.27 19.43 -8.70
CA PRO A 242 1.16 20.32 -7.55
C PRO A 242 0.73 19.53 -6.28
N PRO A 243 1.04 20.03 -5.07
CA PRO A 243 0.78 19.30 -3.81
C PRO A 243 -0.69 18.90 -3.62
N GLU A 244 -1.61 19.80 -4.00
CA GLU A 244 -3.06 19.57 -3.96
C GLU A 244 -3.56 18.38 -4.80
N GLU A 245 -2.80 17.92 -5.80
CA GLU A 245 -3.16 16.79 -6.65
C GLU A 245 -2.60 15.45 -6.11
N ALA A 246 -1.68 15.47 -5.16
CA ALA A 246 -1.15 14.23 -4.55
C ALA A 246 -2.25 13.39 -3.87
N PRO A 247 -3.21 13.97 -3.12
CA PRO A 247 -4.37 13.21 -2.63
C PRO A 247 -5.22 12.60 -3.73
N VAL A 248 -5.29 13.22 -4.92
CA VAL A 248 -6.05 12.72 -6.09
C VAL A 248 -5.33 11.57 -6.78
N VAL A 249 -4.00 11.48 -6.69
CA VAL A 249 -3.27 10.28 -7.12
C VAL A 249 -3.53 9.12 -6.16
N GLU A 250 -3.37 9.34 -4.86
CA GLU A 250 -3.58 8.32 -3.83
C GLU A 250 -5.03 7.79 -3.84
N ALA A 251 -5.96 8.70 -4.09
CA ALA A 251 -7.35 8.42 -4.37
C ALA A 251 -7.60 7.40 -5.47
N ILE A 252 -6.96 7.60 -6.63
CA ILE A 252 -7.09 6.69 -7.76
C ILE A 252 -6.48 5.33 -7.43
N LEU A 253 -5.44 5.27 -6.60
CA LEU A 253 -4.91 3.99 -6.10
C LEU A 253 -5.97 3.18 -5.34
N THR A 254 -6.97 3.82 -4.73
CA THR A 254 -8.05 3.13 -4.00
C THR A 254 -9.01 2.32 -4.89
N PHE A 255 -8.93 2.43 -6.22
CA PHE A 255 -9.57 1.49 -7.16
C PHE A 255 -9.10 0.05 -6.93
N THR A 256 -7.98 -0.14 -6.25
CA THR A 256 -7.55 -1.46 -5.76
C THR A 256 -8.58 -2.09 -4.81
N THR A 257 -9.47 -1.32 -4.16
CA THR A 257 -10.53 -1.84 -3.27
C THR A 257 -11.49 -2.80 -3.98
N PRO A 258 -12.33 -2.35 -4.95
CA PRO A 258 -13.27 -3.25 -5.62
C PRO A 258 -12.55 -4.36 -6.38
N LEU A 259 -11.39 -4.07 -6.97
CA LEU A 259 -10.58 -5.05 -7.71
C LEU A 259 -10.04 -6.15 -6.79
N THR A 260 -9.57 -5.79 -5.59
CA THR A 260 -9.07 -6.77 -4.63
C THR A 260 -10.21 -7.59 -4.05
N ALA A 261 -11.36 -6.98 -3.75
CA ALA A 261 -12.53 -7.72 -3.31
C ALA A 261 -12.95 -8.76 -4.37
N PHE A 262 -13.01 -8.36 -5.65
CA PHE A 262 -13.34 -9.23 -6.76
C PHE A 262 -12.31 -10.35 -6.99
N THR A 263 -11.02 -10.00 -7.06
CA THR A 263 -9.95 -11.00 -7.26
C THR A 263 -9.81 -11.93 -6.06
N SER A 264 -10.07 -11.47 -4.83
CA SER A 264 -10.10 -12.34 -3.65
C SER A 264 -11.24 -13.36 -3.71
N TYR A 265 -12.41 -12.96 -4.19
CA TYR A 265 -13.52 -13.88 -4.41
C TYR A 265 -13.16 -14.94 -5.45
N LEU A 266 -12.61 -14.53 -6.60
CA LEU A 266 -12.27 -15.45 -7.70
C LEU A 266 -11.09 -16.38 -7.37
N LEU A 267 -10.02 -15.86 -6.77
CA LEU A 267 -8.74 -16.57 -6.65
C LEU A 267 -8.47 -17.16 -5.27
N LEU A 268 -9.19 -16.71 -4.23
CA LEU A 268 -9.11 -17.24 -2.86
C LEU A 268 -10.41 -17.88 -2.39
N GLY A 269 -11.53 -17.69 -3.11
CA GLY A 269 -12.84 -18.16 -2.68
C GLY A 269 -13.38 -17.40 -1.48
N GLU A 270 -12.88 -16.19 -1.20
CA GLU A 270 -13.30 -15.41 -0.04
C GLU A 270 -14.69 -14.82 -0.24
N LYS A 271 -15.61 -15.18 0.66
CA LYS A 271 -16.97 -14.66 0.67
C LYS A 271 -17.09 -13.55 1.72
N LEU A 272 -17.56 -12.39 1.28
CA LEU A 272 -17.94 -11.29 2.15
C LEU A 272 -19.41 -11.43 2.55
N SER A 273 -19.75 -11.06 3.79
CA SER A 273 -21.16 -10.93 4.18
C SER A 273 -21.81 -9.74 3.48
N THR A 274 -23.13 -9.72 3.35
CA THR A 274 -23.86 -8.58 2.75
C THR A 274 -23.47 -7.24 3.39
N ARG A 275 -23.31 -7.21 4.71
CA ARG A 275 -22.84 -6.01 5.45
C ARG A 275 -21.44 -5.59 5.02
N GLN A 276 -20.51 -6.55 4.88
CA GLN A 276 -19.15 -6.24 4.43
C GLN A 276 -19.14 -5.78 2.97
N THR A 277 -19.91 -6.42 2.09
CA THR A 277 -20.04 -6.01 0.69
C THR A 277 -20.58 -4.58 0.58
N LEU A 278 -21.64 -4.25 1.32
CA LEU A 278 -22.15 -2.88 1.40
C LEU A 278 -21.10 -1.91 1.95
N GLY A 279 -20.37 -2.31 3.00
CA GLY A 279 -19.26 -1.51 3.54
C GLY A 279 -18.17 -1.21 2.50
N VAL A 280 -17.77 -2.20 1.70
CA VAL A 280 -16.79 -2.04 0.62
C VAL A 280 -17.32 -1.06 -0.44
N VAL A 281 -18.55 -1.25 -0.90
CA VAL A 281 -19.18 -0.40 -1.92
C VAL A 281 -19.34 1.04 -1.42
N VAL A 282 -19.90 1.24 -0.23
CA VAL A 282 -20.11 2.58 0.34
C VAL A 282 -18.78 3.28 0.60
N SER A 283 -17.78 2.57 1.15
CA SER A 283 -16.44 3.16 1.37
C SER A 283 -15.81 3.59 0.05
N PHE A 284 -15.91 2.77 -0.99
CA PHE A 284 -15.41 3.13 -2.32
C PHE A 284 -16.15 4.35 -2.90
N LEU A 285 -17.49 4.40 -2.83
CA LEU A 285 -18.25 5.55 -3.31
C LEU A 285 -17.94 6.84 -2.54
N LEU A 286 -17.77 6.76 -1.22
CA LEU A 286 -17.39 7.90 -0.39
C LEU A 286 -15.98 8.38 -0.70
N LEU A 287 -15.04 7.46 -0.97
CA LEU A 287 -13.70 7.82 -1.45
C LEU A 287 -13.79 8.53 -2.81
N VAL A 288 -14.55 7.99 -3.77
CA VAL A 288 -14.79 8.65 -5.06
C VAL A 288 -15.38 10.06 -4.87
N ALA A 289 -16.38 10.21 -4.02
CA ALA A 289 -16.97 11.51 -3.70
C ALA A 289 -15.96 12.46 -3.02
N PHE A 290 -15.06 11.94 -2.18
CA PHE A 290 -13.99 12.69 -1.53
C PHE A 290 -13.02 13.31 -2.54
N PHE A 291 -12.90 12.71 -3.72
CA PHE A 291 -12.05 13.22 -4.82
C PHE A 291 -12.76 14.25 -5.70
N LEU A 292 -14.09 14.21 -5.76
CA LEU A 292 -14.90 15.13 -6.58
C LEU A 292 -15.27 16.42 -5.84
N ALA A 293 -15.04 16.48 -4.53
CA ALA A 293 -15.41 17.59 -3.64
C ALA A 293 -14.22 18.47 -3.25
#